data_AF-A0A6P7GFM4-F1
#
_entry.id   AF-A0A6P7GFM4-F1
#
_cell.length_a   1.000
_cell.length_b   1.000
_cell.length_c   1.000
_cell.angle_alpha   90.00
_cell.angle_beta   90.00
_cell.angle_gamma   90.00
#
_symmetry.space_group_name_H-M   'P 1'
#
loop_
_entity.id
_entity.type
_entity.pdbx_description
1 polymer ?
#
loop_
_entity_poly.entity_id
_entity_poly.type
_entity_poly.pdbx_seq_one_letter_code
_entity_poly.pdbx_strand_id
1 'polypeptide(L)'
;MLKSIRRAVTLRISYNPVRVTLSFVTLHPSVTTRFYSQITRTTQRAGERRRLYHKETKMSNILHEVDTPFEKATFGMGCFWANDALYGAEPGVLRTRVGYAGGTTEQPTYRSIGDHTEVIEIDFDPKVVTYEDLLHLFWKHHEYGLTTKVKKQYASCILYHNDEQKQLAEKSRKEEAEKHNVPLITDIVAAGPFYPAEDYHQKYRLQKHSLLCNELSLTPALLQKSHAAARLNGYVAGVGTKDDLEKDLVKLGLSEKAAEIVRKQFIENQGGGLYC
;
A
#
# COMPACT_ATOMS: atom_id res chain seq x y z
N MET A 1 71.70 26.31 6.01
CA MET A 1 71.74 25.90 4.58
C MET A 1 72.54 24.61 4.49
N LEU A 2 71.87 23.45 4.34
CA LEU A 2 72.32 22.23 3.63
C LEU A 2 71.28 21.11 3.85
N LYS A 3 70.80 20.56 2.73
CA LYS A 3 69.60 19.72 2.57
C LYS A 3 69.91 18.24 2.89
N SER A 4 69.00 17.58 3.60
CA SER A 4 68.95 16.12 3.76
C SER A 4 68.05 15.49 2.69
N ILE A 5 68.54 14.39 2.11
CA ILE A 5 67.96 13.63 1.00
C ILE A 5 66.77 12.80 1.49
N ARG A 6 65.59 12.98 0.90
CA ARG A 6 64.46 12.01 1.02
C ARG A 6 64.31 11.25 -0.30
N ARG A 7 64.58 9.95 -0.29
CA ARG A 7 64.19 9.04 -1.38
C ARG A 7 62.69 8.74 -1.25
N ALA A 8 61.92 9.06 -2.29
CA ALA A 8 60.51 8.70 -2.40
C ALA A 8 60.39 7.21 -2.78
N VAL A 9 59.60 6.45 -2.02
CA VAL A 9 59.13 5.11 -2.42
C VAL A 9 57.75 5.29 -3.03
N THR A 10 57.61 4.99 -4.31
CA THR A 10 56.34 5.10 -5.04
C THR A 10 55.57 3.79 -4.91
N LEU A 11 54.43 3.80 -4.23
CA LEU A 11 53.49 2.68 -4.18
C LEU A 11 52.56 2.77 -5.40
N ARG A 12 52.54 1.77 -6.28
CA ARG A 12 51.49 1.63 -7.31
C ARG A 12 50.40 0.70 -6.77
N ILE A 13 49.19 1.24 -6.58
CA ILE A 13 47.98 0.48 -6.27
C ILE A 13 47.20 0.32 -7.57
N SER A 14 47.07 -0.91 -8.07
CA SER A 14 46.15 -1.24 -9.16
C SER A 14 44.85 -1.79 -8.55
N TYR A 15 43.72 -1.20 -8.93
CA TYR A 15 42.40 -1.59 -8.46
C TYR A 15 41.75 -2.55 -9.45
N ASN A 16 41.43 -3.77 -9.01
CA ASN A 16 40.65 -4.75 -9.77
C ASN A 16 39.58 -5.33 -8.82
N PRO A 17 38.27 -5.25 -9.14
CA PRO A 17 37.19 -5.51 -8.18
C PRO A 17 37.04 -6.96 -7.71
N VAL A 18 37.87 -7.90 -8.21
CA VAL A 18 37.71 -9.34 -7.90
C VAL A 18 38.90 -9.96 -7.15
N ARG A 19 40.10 -9.37 -7.17
CA ARG A 19 41.27 -9.89 -6.42
C ARG A 19 42.26 -8.79 -6.06
N VAL A 20 42.61 -8.72 -4.77
CA VAL A 20 43.76 -7.94 -4.27
C VAL A 20 44.94 -8.90 -4.10
N THR A 21 45.94 -8.81 -4.96
CA THR A 21 47.22 -9.49 -4.80
C THR A 21 48.25 -8.51 -4.25
N LEU A 22 48.82 -8.82 -3.08
CA LEU A 22 49.92 -8.09 -2.47
C LEU A 22 51.23 -8.84 -2.74
N SER A 23 52.11 -8.26 -3.54
CA SER A 23 53.50 -8.72 -3.67
C SER A 23 54.35 -8.05 -2.60
N PHE A 24 55.00 -8.86 -1.75
CA PHE A 24 55.82 -8.37 -0.65
C PHE A 24 57.23 -8.03 -1.15
N VAL A 25 57.68 -6.80 -0.91
CA VAL A 25 59.11 -6.47 -0.86
C VAL A 25 59.49 -6.43 0.62
N THR A 26 60.51 -7.22 0.98
CA THR A 26 60.99 -7.43 2.36
C THR A 26 61.32 -6.12 3.06
N LEU A 27 60.64 -5.85 4.18
CA LEU A 27 60.94 -4.73 5.08
C LEU A 27 61.33 -5.25 6.47
N HIS A 28 62.15 -4.46 7.16
CA HIS A 28 62.80 -4.74 8.44
C HIS A 28 61.81 -5.19 9.56
N PRO A 29 62.20 -6.12 10.46
CA PRO A 29 61.29 -6.82 11.40
C PRO A 29 60.51 -5.96 12.41
N SER A 30 60.87 -4.68 12.59
CA SER A 30 60.23 -3.75 13.52
C SER A 30 59.09 -2.91 12.90
N VAL A 31 58.95 -2.92 11.57
CA VAL A 31 57.92 -2.15 10.84
C VAL A 31 56.67 -3.01 10.54
N THR A 32 56.80 -4.33 10.59
CA THR A 32 55.76 -5.30 10.25
C THR A 32 54.62 -5.34 11.28
N THR A 33 54.89 -5.27 12.59
CA THR A 33 53.86 -5.48 13.62
C THR A 33 52.80 -4.37 13.68
N ARG A 34 53.21 -3.10 13.49
CA ARG A 34 52.27 -1.96 13.52
C ARG A 34 51.36 -1.96 12.29
N PHE A 35 51.90 -2.29 11.13
CA PHE A 35 51.14 -2.38 9.88
C PHE A 35 50.11 -3.52 9.90
N TYR A 36 50.47 -4.70 10.40
CA TYR A 36 49.55 -5.83 10.51
C TYR A 36 48.35 -5.53 11.44
N SER A 37 48.57 -4.84 12.57
CA SER A 37 47.48 -4.44 13.47
C SER A 37 46.50 -3.42 12.88
N GLN A 38 46.97 -2.57 11.97
CA GLN A 38 46.17 -1.52 11.35
C GLN A 38 45.34 -2.08 10.18
N ILE A 39 45.90 -3.07 9.47
CA ILE A 39 45.21 -3.84 8.42
C ILE A 39 44.13 -4.73 9.03
N THR A 40 44.39 -5.43 10.16
CA THR A 40 43.38 -6.30 10.80
C THR A 40 42.20 -5.51 11.38
N ARG A 41 42.44 -4.31 11.95
CA ARG A 41 41.36 -3.42 12.42
C ARG A 41 40.52 -2.82 11.30
N THR A 42 41.12 -2.53 10.15
CA THR A 42 40.39 -2.00 8.99
C THR A 42 39.56 -3.09 8.29
N THR A 43 40.05 -4.32 8.22
CA THR A 43 39.27 -5.45 7.68
C THR A 43 38.14 -5.89 8.61
N GLN A 44 38.31 -5.87 9.93
CA GLN A 44 37.22 -6.10 10.89
C GLN A 44 36.13 -5.03 10.78
N ARG A 45 36.49 -3.73 10.74
CA ARG A 45 35.53 -2.63 10.57
C ARG A 45 34.83 -2.67 9.20
N ALA A 46 35.52 -3.09 8.14
CA ALA A 46 34.91 -3.27 6.82
C ALA A 46 33.97 -4.48 6.80
N GLY A 47 34.30 -5.57 7.51
CA GLY A 47 33.45 -6.75 7.69
C GLY A 47 32.21 -6.46 8.54
N GLU A 48 32.34 -5.66 9.61
CA GLU A 48 31.23 -5.19 10.43
C GLU A 48 30.35 -4.20 9.67
N ARG A 49 30.93 -3.25 8.90
CA ARG A 49 30.15 -2.38 8.01
C ARG A 49 29.45 -3.17 6.92
N ARG A 50 30.07 -4.20 6.33
CA ARG A 50 29.41 -5.11 5.39
C ARG A 50 28.27 -5.89 6.04
N ARG A 51 28.45 -6.40 7.27
CA ARG A 51 27.39 -7.08 8.01
C ARG A 51 26.25 -6.15 8.40
N LEU A 52 26.55 -4.90 8.79
CA LEU A 52 25.55 -3.86 9.04
C LEU A 52 24.81 -3.49 7.75
N TYR A 53 25.53 -3.29 6.64
CA TYR A 53 24.92 -3.08 5.32
C TYR A 53 24.04 -4.25 4.89
N HIS A 54 24.51 -5.50 5.04
CA HIS A 54 23.73 -6.70 4.69
C HIS A 54 22.55 -6.95 5.64
N LYS A 55 22.61 -6.46 6.88
CA LYS A 55 21.51 -6.52 7.83
C LYS A 55 20.46 -5.43 7.56
N GLU A 56 20.85 -4.31 6.95
CA GLU A 56 19.97 -3.20 6.53
C GLU A 56 19.40 -3.37 5.10
N THR A 57 19.94 -4.27 4.27
CA THR A 57 19.40 -4.59 2.93
C THR A 57 18.88 -6.02 2.83
N LYS A 58 18.16 -6.49 3.84
CA LYS A 58 17.07 -7.42 3.56
C LYS A 58 15.97 -6.55 2.93
N MET A 59 16.02 -6.37 1.61
CA MET A 59 14.90 -5.77 0.88
C MET A 59 13.64 -6.45 1.38
N SER A 60 12.75 -5.67 1.99
CA SER A 60 11.49 -6.21 2.45
C SER A 60 10.76 -6.72 1.21
N ASN A 61 10.45 -8.01 1.16
CA ASN A 61 9.71 -8.63 0.05
C ASN A 61 8.22 -8.27 0.16
N ILE A 62 7.92 -7.00 0.47
CA ILE A 62 6.56 -6.53 0.63
C ILE A 62 5.88 -6.58 -0.73
N LEU A 63 4.71 -7.21 -0.77
CA LEU A 63 3.93 -7.35 -2.00
C LEU A 63 3.19 -6.04 -2.32
N HIS A 64 3.93 -5.03 -2.76
CA HIS A 64 3.35 -3.76 -3.21
C HIS A 64 2.68 -3.89 -4.57
N GLU A 65 3.37 -4.49 -5.53
CA GLU A 65 2.92 -4.59 -6.91
C GLU A 65 2.46 -6.01 -7.21
N VAL A 66 1.35 -6.11 -7.93
CA VAL A 66 0.80 -7.38 -8.43
C VAL A 66 0.58 -7.19 -9.93
N ASP A 67 1.27 -7.99 -10.73
CA ASP A 67 1.14 -7.98 -12.19
C ASP A 67 0.02 -8.92 -12.63
N THR A 68 -1.20 -8.59 -12.19
CA THR A 68 -2.42 -9.34 -12.49
C THR A 68 -3.32 -8.48 -13.38
N PRO A 69 -3.78 -8.98 -14.54
CA PRO A 69 -4.81 -8.31 -15.32
C PRO A 69 -6.03 -8.01 -14.46
N PHE A 70 -6.58 -6.81 -14.59
CA PHE A 70 -7.60 -6.33 -13.68
C PHE A 70 -8.68 -5.55 -14.40
N GLU A 71 -9.84 -5.48 -13.75
CA GLU A 71 -10.93 -4.59 -14.10
C GLU A 71 -11.12 -3.54 -13.01
N LYS A 72 -11.83 -2.46 -13.36
CA LYS A 72 -12.10 -1.33 -12.45
C LYS A 72 -13.54 -1.32 -12.00
N ALA A 73 -13.76 -1.06 -10.72
CA ALA A 73 -15.07 -0.71 -10.17
C ALA A 73 -14.98 0.64 -9.45
N THR A 74 -16.06 1.42 -9.47
CA THR A 74 -16.10 2.72 -8.77
C THR A 74 -17.44 2.96 -8.10
N PHE A 75 -17.40 3.22 -6.80
CA PHE A 75 -18.59 3.35 -5.95
C PHE A 75 -18.51 4.54 -5.01
N GLY A 76 -19.62 5.24 -4.81
CA GLY A 76 -19.86 6.18 -3.72
C GLY A 76 -20.79 5.55 -2.70
N MET A 77 -20.34 5.46 -1.44
CA MET A 77 -21.06 4.76 -0.36
C MET A 77 -21.01 5.58 0.94
N GLY A 78 -21.08 6.91 0.83
CA GLY A 78 -20.75 7.82 1.93
C GLY A 78 -19.24 7.99 2.10
N CYS A 79 -18.78 8.14 3.34
CA CYS A 79 -17.37 8.39 3.64
C CYS A 79 -16.45 7.28 3.11
N PHE A 80 -15.48 7.66 2.28
CA PHE A 80 -14.64 6.69 1.56
C PHE A 80 -13.61 5.93 2.42
N TRP A 81 -13.39 6.31 3.69
CA TRP A 81 -12.41 5.63 4.55
C TRP A 81 -12.90 4.26 4.99
N ALA A 82 -14.21 4.15 5.24
CA ALA A 82 -14.87 2.88 5.49
C ALA A 82 -14.78 1.99 4.25
N ASN A 83 -15.06 2.56 3.08
CA ASN A 83 -15.04 1.86 1.80
C ASN A 83 -13.64 1.32 1.48
N ASP A 84 -12.58 2.13 1.67
CA ASP A 84 -11.19 1.72 1.43
C ASP A 84 -10.76 0.54 2.32
N ALA A 85 -11.27 0.48 3.55
CA ALA A 85 -11.03 -0.65 4.44
C ALA A 85 -11.87 -1.88 4.05
N LEU A 86 -13.14 -1.68 3.68
CA LEU A 86 -14.06 -2.74 3.24
C LEU A 86 -13.49 -3.50 2.04
N TYR A 87 -13.31 -2.80 0.93
CA TYR A 87 -12.85 -3.42 -0.31
C TYR A 87 -11.38 -3.80 -0.25
N GLY A 88 -10.56 -3.10 0.53
CA GLY A 88 -9.15 -3.45 0.71
C GLY A 88 -8.96 -4.86 1.28
N ALA A 89 -9.87 -5.34 2.13
CA ALA A 89 -9.84 -6.68 2.72
C ALA A 89 -10.51 -7.77 1.86
N GLU A 90 -11.21 -7.43 0.77
CA GLU A 90 -11.92 -8.41 -0.07
C GLU A 90 -10.95 -9.23 -0.93
N PRO A 91 -10.89 -10.57 -0.81
CA PRO A 91 -10.05 -11.39 -1.67
C PRO A 91 -10.27 -11.10 -3.16
N GLY A 92 -9.20 -11.02 -3.95
CA GLY A 92 -9.29 -10.65 -5.37
C GLY A 92 -9.23 -9.15 -5.66
N VAL A 93 -9.46 -8.29 -4.65
CA VAL A 93 -9.15 -6.86 -4.78
C VAL A 93 -7.63 -6.66 -4.73
N LEU A 94 -7.10 -6.03 -5.78
CA LEU A 94 -5.67 -5.84 -5.96
C LEU A 94 -5.21 -4.53 -5.32
N ARG A 95 -5.98 -3.46 -5.48
CA ARG A 95 -5.67 -2.13 -4.91
C ARG A 95 -6.92 -1.26 -4.89
N THR A 96 -6.89 -0.30 -3.99
CA THR A 96 -7.98 0.65 -3.76
C THR A 96 -7.42 2.07 -3.73
N ARG A 97 -8.19 3.03 -4.23
CA ARG A 97 -7.88 4.46 -4.21
C ARG A 97 -9.13 5.23 -3.84
N VAL A 98 -9.02 6.15 -2.89
CA VAL A 98 -10.13 7.05 -2.57
C VAL A 98 -10.00 8.35 -3.34
N GLY A 99 -11.12 8.96 -3.71
CA GLY A 99 -11.12 10.14 -4.55
C GLY A 99 -12.49 10.79 -4.71
N TYR A 100 -12.56 11.69 -5.68
CA TYR A 100 -13.73 12.47 -6.02
C TYR A 100 -14.13 12.20 -7.47
N ALA A 101 -15.40 11.90 -7.70
CA ALA A 101 -15.94 11.67 -9.05
C ALA A 101 -17.44 11.98 -9.11
N GLY A 102 -18.00 11.95 -10.32
CA GLY A 102 -19.44 12.18 -10.57
C GLY A 102 -19.85 13.66 -10.61
N GLY A 103 -18.91 14.58 -10.44
CA GLY A 103 -19.08 16.02 -10.63
C GLY A 103 -18.52 16.52 -11.96
N THR A 104 -18.62 17.84 -12.14
CA THR A 104 -18.23 18.59 -13.34
C THR A 104 -17.03 19.50 -13.10
N THR A 105 -16.72 19.87 -11.86
CA THR A 105 -15.58 20.74 -11.55
C THR A 105 -14.24 20.00 -11.75
N GLU A 106 -13.24 20.66 -12.32
CA GLU A 106 -11.90 20.10 -12.46
C GLU A 106 -11.11 20.17 -11.15
N GLN A 107 -10.23 19.18 -10.92
CA GLN A 107 -9.27 19.14 -9.80
C GLN A 107 -9.90 19.45 -8.42
N PRO A 108 -10.98 18.75 -8.02
CA PRO A 108 -11.57 18.91 -6.69
C PRO A 108 -10.56 18.58 -5.59
N THR A 109 -10.72 19.23 -4.44
CA THR A 109 -9.99 18.94 -3.19
C THR A 109 -11.00 18.72 -2.07
N TYR A 110 -10.58 18.17 -0.94
CA TYR A 110 -11.50 17.94 0.19
C TYR A 110 -12.20 19.24 0.64
N ARG A 111 -11.50 20.38 0.58
CA ARG A 111 -12.05 21.70 0.97
C ARG A 111 -12.86 22.38 -0.13
N SER A 112 -12.79 21.88 -1.36
CA SER A 112 -13.47 22.44 -2.53
C SER A 112 -13.87 21.31 -3.48
N ILE A 113 -14.75 20.44 -3.01
CA ILE A 113 -15.19 19.24 -3.75
C ILE A 113 -16.15 19.57 -4.91
N GLY A 114 -16.77 20.75 -4.89
CA GLY A 114 -17.76 21.15 -5.89
C GLY A 114 -18.98 20.24 -5.86
N ASP A 115 -19.29 19.67 -7.01
CA ASP A 115 -20.40 18.76 -7.22
C ASP A 115 -19.96 17.28 -7.33
N HIS A 116 -18.75 16.95 -6.89
CA HIS A 116 -18.29 15.57 -6.81
C HIS A 116 -18.79 14.84 -5.55
N THR A 117 -18.74 13.51 -5.62
CA THR A 117 -19.00 12.58 -4.52
C THR A 117 -17.68 11.92 -4.10
N GLU A 118 -17.53 11.63 -2.81
CA GLU A 118 -16.47 10.75 -2.30
C GLU A 118 -16.70 9.33 -2.83
N VAL A 119 -15.73 8.83 -3.58
CA VAL A 119 -15.79 7.51 -4.20
C VAL A 119 -14.53 6.70 -3.88
N ILE A 120 -14.66 5.38 -4.02
CA ILE A 120 -13.54 4.46 -4.10
C ILE A 120 -13.40 3.94 -5.54
N GLU A 121 -12.18 3.94 -6.07
CA GLU A 121 -11.79 3.18 -7.27
C GLU A 121 -11.07 1.91 -6.84
N ILE A 122 -11.51 0.77 -7.37
CA ILE A 122 -11.04 -0.57 -7.03
C ILE A 122 -10.49 -1.21 -8.30
N ASP A 123 -9.25 -1.68 -8.27
CA ASP A 123 -8.77 -2.60 -9.29
C ASP A 123 -8.88 -4.03 -8.73
N PHE A 124 -9.61 -4.91 -9.42
CA PHE A 124 -9.88 -6.27 -8.96
C PHE A 124 -9.54 -7.30 -10.04
N ASP A 125 -9.17 -8.51 -9.63
CA ASP A 125 -8.97 -9.66 -10.52
C ASP A 125 -10.32 -10.35 -10.78
N PRO A 126 -10.88 -10.25 -12.00
CA PRO A 126 -12.19 -10.85 -12.32
C PRO A 126 -12.19 -12.38 -12.28
N LYS A 127 -11.01 -13.03 -12.18
CA LYS A 127 -10.91 -14.48 -11.99
C LYS A 127 -11.06 -14.92 -10.53
N VAL A 128 -11.00 -13.97 -9.59
CA VAL A 128 -11.06 -14.23 -8.15
C VAL A 128 -12.31 -13.64 -7.53
N VAL A 129 -12.68 -12.42 -7.92
CA VAL A 129 -13.89 -11.72 -7.44
C VAL A 129 -14.62 -11.09 -8.62
N THR A 130 -15.94 -11.25 -8.68
CA THR A 130 -16.76 -10.72 -9.78
C THR A 130 -17.25 -9.31 -9.47
N TYR A 131 -17.71 -8.59 -10.50
CA TYR A 131 -18.36 -7.29 -10.29
C TYR A 131 -19.64 -7.43 -9.46
N GLU A 132 -20.39 -8.52 -9.63
CA GLU A 132 -21.56 -8.83 -8.81
C GLU A 132 -21.22 -9.04 -7.33
N ASP A 133 -20.08 -9.67 -7.02
CA ASP A 133 -19.61 -9.80 -5.63
C ASP A 133 -19.33 -8.42 -5.01
N LEU A 134 -18.71 -7.52 -5.79
CA LEU A 134 -18.46 -6.15 -5.35
C LEU A 134 -19.77 -5.36 -5.18
N LEU A 135 -20.76 -5.55 -6.06
CA LEU A 135 -22.10 -4.98 -5.89
C LEU A 135 -22.81 -5.54 -4.65
N HIS A 136 -22.65 -6.83 -4.36
CA HIS A 136 -23.21 -7.42 -3.15
C HIS A 136 -22.60 -6.79 -1.87
N LEU A 137 -21.28 -6.53 -1.86
CA LEU A 137 -20.64 -5.77 -0.79
C LEU A 137 -21.18 -4.34 -0.71
N PHE A 138 -21.36 -3.68 -1.86
CA PHE A 138 -21.93 -2.34 -1.96
C PHE A 138 -23.29 -2.27 -1.25
N TRP A 139 -24.24 -3.13 -1.61
CA TRP A 139 -25.58 -3.13 -1.03
C TRP A 139 -25.58 -3.53 0.46
N LYS A 140 -24.69 -4.44 0.88
CA LYS A 140 -24.67 -4.92 2.27
C LYS A 140 -24.11 -3.90 3.28
N HIS A 141 -23.26 -2.97 2.84
CA HIS A 141 -22.39 -2.20 3.74
C HIS A 141 -22.58 -0.68 3.74
N HIS A 142 -23.66 -0.14 3.15
CA HIS A 142 -23.99 1.29 3.31
C HIS A 142 -25.49 1.56 3.34
N GLU A 143 -25.88 2.72 3.90
CA GLU A 143 -27.25 3.20 3.76
C GLU A 143 -27.45 3.87 2.40
N TYR A 144 -28.43 3.37 1.65
CA TYR A 144 -28.84 3.84 0.33
C TYR A 144 -30.27 4.43 0.34
N GLY A 145 -30.84 4.66 1.54
CA GLY A 145 -32.23 5.06 1.77
C GLY A 145 -32.48 6.58 1.88
N LEU A 146 -33.77 6.94 1.84
CA LEU A 146 -34.31 8.31 1.78
C LEU A 146 -34.23 9.14 3.09
N THR A 147 -33.80 8.56 4.21
CA THR A 147 -34.05 9.07 5.56
C THR A 147 -33.25 10.31 5.95
N THR A 148 -32.20 10.66 5.21
CA THR A 148 -31.38 11.84 5.52
C THR A 148 -31.12 12.65 4.26
N LYS A 149 -31.11 13.99 4.36
CA LYS A 149 -30.55 14.84 3.29
C LYS A 149 -29.09 14.44 3.09
N VAL A 150 -28.82 13.62 2.09
CA VAL A 150 -27.47 13.20 1.75
C VAL A 150 -26.80 14.38 1.05
N LYS A 151 -25.75 14.93 1.66
CA LYS A 151 -24.87 15.87 0.96
C LYS A 151 -24.34 15.16 -0.28
N LYS A 152 -24.27 15.84 -1.43
CA LYS A 152 -23.77 15.24 -2.69
C LYS A 152 -22.41 14.54 -2.50
N GLN A 153 -21.55 15.10 -1.67
CA GLN A 153 -20.29 14.51 -1.21
C GLN A 153 -20.41 13.05 -0.72
N TYR A 154 -21.52 12.67 -0.10
CA TYR A 154 -21.74 11.33 0.49
C TYR A 154 -22.84 10.53 -0.22
N ALA A 155 -23.17 10.90 -1.46
CA ALA A 155 -24.21 10.23 -2.23
C ALA A 155 -23.90 8.73 -2.45
N SER A 156 -24.96 7.92 -2.54
CA SER A 156 -24.89 6.55 -3.01
C SER A 156 -24.85 6.55 -4.53
N CYS A 157 -23.74 6.09 -5.12
CA CYS A 157 -23.61 6.03 -6.58
C CYS A 157 -22.76 4.86 -7.05
N ILE A 158 -23.07 4.35 -8.24
CA ILE A 158 -22.33 3.35 -8.98
C ILE A 158 -21.88 3.98 -10.29
N LEU A 159 -20.56 4.10 -10.46
CA LEU A 159 -19.93 4.68 -11.65
C LEU A 159 -19.41 3.54 -12.53
N TYR A 160 -20.18 3.15 -13.55
CA TYR A 160 -19.87 1.98 -14.38
C TYR A 160 -18.81 2.29 -15.46
N HIS A 161 -17.92 1.33 -15.72
CA HIS A 161 -16.83 1.48 -16.69
C HIS A 161 -17.14 0.89 -18.07
N ASN A 162 -18.20 0.08 -18.19
CA ASN A 162 -18.67 -0.52 -19.44
C ASN A 162 -20.16 -0.89 -19.36
N ASP A 163 -20.72 -1.35 -20.49
CA ASP A 163 -22.15 -1.70 -20.59
C ASP A 163 -22.54 -2.92 -19.74
N GLU A 164 -21.62 -3.86 -19.53
CA GLU A 164 -21.85 -5.04 -18.69
C GLU A 164 -22.04 -4.62 -17.22
N GLN A 165 -21.14 -3.78 -16.69
CA GLN A 165 -21.26 -3.21 -15.35
C GLN A 165 -22.55 -2.42 -15.18
N LYS A 166 -22.97 -1.65 -16.21
CA LYS A 166 -24.25 -0.94 -16.18
C LYS A 166 -25.42 -1.91 -16.01
N GLN A 167 -25.48 -2.96 -16.81
CA GLN A 167 -26.56 -3.96 -16.76
C GLN A 167 -26.59 -4.69 -15.41
N LEU A 168 -25.43 -5.09 -14.88
CA LEU A 168 -25.30 -5.74 -13.58
C LEU A 168 -25.71 -4.81 -12.42
N ALA A 169 -25.29 -3.54 -12.48
CA ALA A 169 -25.67 -2.54 -11.49
C ALA A 169 -27.19 -2.29 -11.49
N GLU A 170 -27.81 -2.11 -12.67
CA GLU A 170 -29.25 -1.90 -12.79
C GLU A 170 -30.06 -3.10 -12.31
N LYS A 171 -29.61 -4.31 -12.66
CA LYS A 171 -30.21 -5.57 -12.18
C LYS A 171 -30.11 -5.70 -10.66
N SER A 172 -28.92 -5.54 -10.08
CA SER A 172 -28.73 -5.67 -8.63
C SER A 172 -29.50 -4.61 -7.83
N ARG A 173 -29.59 -3.36 -8.33
CA ARG A 173 -30.43 -2.32 -7.72
C ARG A 173 -31.90 -2.71 -7.71
N LYS A 174 -32.40 -3.32 -8.79
CA LYS A 174 -33.79 -3.79 -8.87
C LYS A 174 -34.05 -4.90 -7.85
N GLU A 175 -33.16 -5.89 -7.78
CA GLU A 175 -33.26 -7.01 -6.82
C GLU A 175 -33.24 -6.51 -5.37
N GLU A 176 -32.36 -5.56 -5.03
CA GLU A 176 -32.29 -5.00 -3.69
C GLU A 176 -33.52 -4.12 -3.37
N ALA A 177 -34.04 -3.37 -4.35
CA ALA A 177 -35.29 -2.60 -4.18
C ALA A 177 -36.49 -3.52 -3.89
N GLU A 178 -36.59 -4.64 -4.60
CA GLU A 178 -37.65 -5.64 -4.40
C GLU A 178 -37.56 -6.29 -3.01
N LYS A 179 -36.34 -6.64 -2.57
CA LYS A 179 -36.08 -7.23 -1.24
C LYS A 179 -36.48 -6.31 -0.10
N HIS A 180 -36.27 -5.01 -0.24
CA HIS A 180 -36.58 -4.02 0.80
C HIS A 180 -37.94 -3.36 0.64
N ASN A 181 -38.66 -3.64 -0.45
CA ASN A 181 -39.96 -3.05 -0.80
C ASN A 181 -39.96 -1.50 -0.74
N VAL A 182 -38.85 -0.88 -1.16
CA VAL A 182 -38.65 0.58 -1.19
C VAL A 182 -37.90 0.99 -2.45
N PRO A 183 -38.18 2.18 -3.02
CA PRO A 183 -37.37 2.71 -4.10
C PRO A 183 -35.97 3.08 -3.59
N LEU A 184 -34.93 2.65 -4.30
CA LEU A 184 -33.54 3.01 -4.01
C LEU A 184 -33.16 4.27 -4.79
N ILE A 185 -32.45 5.18 -4.12
CA ILE A 185 -32.00 6.47 -4.71
C ILE A 185 -30.55 6.42 -5.22
N THR A 186 -29.96 5.23 -5.32
CA THR A 186 -28.60 5.05 -5.85
C THR A 186 -28.54 5.43 -7.33
N ASP A 187 -27.67 6.39 -7.63
CA ASP A 187 -27.37 6.81 -9.00
C ASP A 187 -26.53 5.74 -9.70
N ILE A 188 -26.89 5.37 -10.93
CA ILE A 188 -26.10 4.47 -11.79
C ILE A 188 -25.76 5.27 -13.05
N VAL A 189 -24.50 5.71 -13.15
CA VAL A 189 -24.04 6.61 -14.21
C VAL A 189 -22.67 6.17 -14.74
N ALA A 190 -22.31 6.61 -15.94
CA ALA A 190 -21.02 6.25 -16.53
C ALA A 190 -19.87 6.84 -15.70
N ALA A 191 -18.78 6.09 -15.56
CA ALA A 191 -17.55 6.58 -14.94
C ALA A 191 -16.97 7.72 -15.77
N GLY A 192 -16.92 8.91 -15.16
CA GLY A 192 -16.20 10.07 -15.69
C GLY A 192 -14.76 10.14 -15.17
N PRO A 193 -14.14 11.33 -15.18
CA PRO A 193 -12.85 11.54 -14.55
C PRO A 193 -12.86 11.19 -13.06
N PHE A 194 -11.83 10.47 -12.61
CA PHE A 194 -11.55 10.20 -11.21
C PHE A 194 -10.39 11.08 -10.74
N TYR A 195 -10.61 11.80 -9.64
CA TYR A 195 -9.58 12.64 -9.02
C TYR A 195 -9.15 12.01 -7.69
N PRO A 196 -7.92 11.46 -7.60
CA PRO A 196 -7.42 10.92 -6.34
C PRO A 196 -7.48 11.97 -5.22
N ALA A 197 -8.01 11.58 -4.07
CA ALA A 197 -8.00 12.43 -2.87
C ALA A 197 -6.57 12.54 -2.33
N GLU A 198 -6.35 13.53 -1.48
CA GLU A 198 -5.05 13.83 -0.88
C GLU A 198 -4.50 12.62 -0.09
N ASP A 199 -3.17 12.54 0.02
CA ASP A 199 -2.49 11.38 0.59
C ASP A 199 -2.97 10.99 1.99
N TYR A 200 -3.37 11.97 2.82
CA TYR A 200 -3.86 11.71 4.17
C TYR A 200 -5.21 10.96 4.21
N HIS A 201 -5.94 10.90 3.09
CA HIS A 201 -7.15 10.10 2.97
C HIS A 201 -6.88 8.65 2.53
N GLN A 202 -5.76 8.40 1.83
CA GLN A 202 -5.45 7.10 1.26
C GLN A 202 -5.05 6.10 2.37
N LYS A 203 -5.68 4.93 2.49
CA LYS A 203 -5.34 3.94 3.52
C LYS A 203 -5.38 4.54 4.94
N TYR A 204 -6.41 5.36 5.19
CA TYR A 204 -6.56 6.15 6.41
C TYR A 204 -6.41 5.35 7.71
N ARG A 205 -6.87 4.09 7.75
CA ARG A 205 -6.74 3.24 8.95
C ARG A 205 -5.30 2.77 9.13
N LEU A 206 -4.66 2.31 8.05
CA LEU A 206 -3.26 1.90 8.08
C LEU A 206 -2.33 3.05 8.49
N GLN A 207 -2.57 4.27 7.99
CA GLN A 207 -1.73 5.43 8.27
C GLN A 207 -1.66 5.81 9.77
N LYS A 208 -2.61 5.35 10.59
CA LYS A 208 -2.57 5.52 12.05
C LYS A 208 -1.51 4.65 12.74
N HIS A 209 -0.90 3.72 12.01
CA HIS A 209 0.10 2.78 12.53
C HIS A 209 1.48 3.06 11.92
N SER A 210 2.21 4.03 12.47
CA SER A 210 3.51 4.48 11.96
C SER A 210 4.55 3.36 11.79
N LEU A 211 4.57 2.38 12.70
CA LEU A 211 5.45 1.21 12.59
C LEU A 211 5.15 0.38 11.35
N LEU A 212 3.88 0.18 11.00
CA LEU A 212 3.49 -0.53 9.78
C LEU A 212 3.83 0.30 8.55
N CYS A 213 3.55 1.60 8.55
CA CYS A 213 3.92 2.49 7.44
C CYS A 213 5.43 2.44 7.14
N ASN A 214 6.26 2.43 8.20
CA ASN A 214 7.71 2.33 8.06
C ASN A 214 8.16 0.96 7.54
N GLU A 215 7.58 -0.14 8.04
CA GLU A 215 7.85 -1.50 7.55
C GLU A 215 7.55 -1.63 6.05
N LEU A 216 6.43 -1.06 5.62
CA LEU A 216 6.00 -1.04 4.23
C LEU A 216 6.71 0.05 3.40
N SER A 217 7.58 0.86 3.99
CA SER A 217 8.23 1.99 3.29
C SER A 217 7.24 2.85 2.50
N LEU A 218 6.06 3.12 3.07
CA LEU A 218 4.96 3.75 2.35
C LEU A 218 5.32 5.18 1.93
N THR A 219 5.15 5.44 0.64
CA THR A 219 5.19 6.77 0.03
C THR A 219 3.78 7.18 -0.40
N PRO A 220 3.53 8.48 -0.66
CA PRO A 220 2.30 8.95 -1.32
C PRO A 220 1.85 8.09 -2.51
N ALA A 221 2.78 7.73 -3.39
CA ALA A 221 2.49 6.90 -4.55
C ALA A 221 2.09 5.47 -4.17
N LEU A 222 2.73 4.89 -3.16
CA LEU A 222 2.40 3.54 -2.69
C LEU A 222 1.07 3.49 -1.95
N LEU A 223 0.64 4.54 -1.26
CA LEU A 223 -0.67 4.58 -0.62
C LEU A 223 -1.83 4.35 -1.61
N GLN A 224 -1.65 4.71 -2.88
CA GLN A 224 -2.63 4.56 -3.94
C GLN A 224 -2.51 3.25 -4.75
N LYS A 225 -1.36 2.58 -4.69
CA LYS A 225 -1.03 1.48 -5.62
C LYS A 225 -0.64 0.17 -4.95
N SER A 226 -0.28 0.22 -3.68
CA SER A 226 0.24 -0.93 -2.94
C SER A 226 -0.88 -1.91 -2.59
N HIS A 227 -0.76 -3.14 -3.08
CA HIS A 227 -1.62 -4.25 -2.71
C HIS A 227 -1.54 -4.54 -1.21
N ALA A 228 -0.33 -4.69 -0.67
CA ALA A 228 -0.12 -4.86 0.76
C ALA A 228 -0.80 -3.77 1.60
N ALA A 229 -0.75 -2.50 1.14
CA ALA A 229 -1.40 -1.42 1.87
C ALA A 229 -2.92 -1.57 1.87
N ALA A 230 -3.53 -1.94 0.73
CA ALA A 230 -4.97 -2.18 0.64
C ALA A 230 -5.44 -3.28 1.59
N ARG A 231 -4.77 -4.45 1.57
CA ARG A 231 -5.05 -5.56 2.48
C ARG A 231 -4.96 -5.13 3.94
N LEU A 232 -3.82 -4.53 4.30
CA LEU A 232 -3.56 -4.15 5.69
C LEU A 232 -4.48 -3.04 6.19
N ASN A 233 -4.89 -2.10 5.34
CA ASN A 233 -5.86 -1.07 5.72
C ASN A 233 -7.21 -1.65 6.14
N GLY A 234 -7.66 -2.71 5.46
CA GLY A 234 -8.85 -3.46 5.87
C GLY A 234 -8.63 -4.29 7.14
N TYR A 235 -7.52 -5.02 7.23
CA TYR A 235 -7.25 -5.87 8.39
C TYR A 235 -7.05 -5.09 9.69
N VAL A 236 -6.35 -3.95 9.68
CA VAL A 236 -6.24 -3.11 10.88
C VAL A 236 -7.58 -2.51 11.29
N ALA A 237 -8.56 -2.45 10.38
CA ALA A 237 -9.94 -2.05 10.68
C ALA A 237 -10.84 -3.22 11.13
N GLY A 238 -10.29 -4.44 11.26
CA GLY A 238 -11.04 -5.63 11.68
C GLY A 238 -11.92 -6.23 10.58
N VAL A 239 -11.67 -5.91 9.30
CA VAL A 239 -12.44 -6.42 8.15
C VAL A 239 -11.83 -7.72 7.62
N GLY A 240 -12.69 -8.67 7.27
CA GLY A 240 -12.31 -9.96 6.68
C GLY A 240 -12.42 -11.11 7.67
N THR A 241 -11.93 -12.28 7.26
CA THR A 241 -11.88 -13.46 8.14
C THR A 241 -10.47 -13.67 8.70
N LYS A 242 -10.39 -14.38 9.83
CA LYS A 242 -9.09 -14.76 10.41
C LYS A 242 -8.27 -15.61 9.44
N ASP A 243 -8.92 -16.49 8.68
CA ASP A 243 -8.25 -17.39 7.75
C ASP A 243 -7.65 -16.61 6.57
N ASP A 244 -8.36 -15.60 6.05
CA ASP A 244 -7.85 -14.74 4.98
C ASP A 244 -6.68 -13.88 5.47
N LEU A 245 -6.80 -13.32 6.68
CA LEU A 245 -5.72 -12.59 7.33
C LEU A 245 -4.44 -13.44 7.40
N GLU A 246 -4.51 -14.65 7.95
CA GLU A 246 -3.30 -15.47 8.11
C GLU A 246 -2.70 -15.90 6.77
N LYS A 247 -3.53 -16.22 5.77
CA LYS A 247 -3.06 -16.52 4.42
C LYS A 247 -2.36 -15.32 3.78
N ASP A 248 -2.90 -14.13 3.97
CA ASP A 248 -2.33 -12.92 3.39
C ASP A 248 -1.07 -12.47 4.12
N LEU A 249 -1.00 -12.53 5.45
CA LEU A 249 0.21 -12.17 6.19
C LEU A 249 1.45 -12.95 5.70
N VAL A 250 1.27 -14.23 5.32
CA VAL A 250 2.33 -15.05 4.71
C VAL A 250 2.74 -14.52 3.34
N LYS A 251 1.78 -14.09 2.50
CA LYS A 251 2.03 -13.60 1.13
C LYS A 251 2.56 -12.17 1.08
N LEU A 252 2.16 -11.33 2.03
CA LEU A 252 2.46 -9.90 2.04
C LEU A 252 3.90 -9.58 2.41
N GLY A 253 4.68 -10.56 2.90
CA GLY A 253 6.12 -10.41 3.15
C GLY A 253 6.46 -9.58 4.40
N LEU A 254 5.53 -9.42 5.33
CA LEU A 254 5.73 -8.69 6.59
C LEU A 254 6.71 -9.40 7.53
N SER A 255 7.43 -8.64 8.35
CA SER A 255 8.09 -9.22 9.53
C SER A 255 7.06 -9.73 10.53
N GLU A 256 7.46 -10.72 11.36
CA GLU A 256 6.57 -11.28 12.39
C GLU A 256 6.07 -10.20 13.36
N LYS A 257 6.94 -9.24 13.72
CA LYS A 257 6.56 -8.11 14.57
C LYS A 257 5.45 -7.26 13.94
N ALA A 258 5.52 -7.01 12.63
CA ALA A 258 4.46 -6.27 11.93
C ALA A 258 3.19 -7.11 11.84
N ALA A 259 3.30 -8.40 11.56
CA ALA A 259 2.18 -9.34 11.53
C ALA A 259 1.44 -9.42 12.88
N GLU A 260 2.16 -9.47 14.01
CA GLU A 260 1.59 -9.43 15.36
C GLU A 260 0.78 -8.15 15.62
N ILE A 261 1.25 -6.99 15.16
CA ILE A 261 0.51 -5.72 15.27
C ILE A 261 -0.79 -5.82 14.47
N VAL A 262 -0.74 -6.31 13.23
CA VAL A 262 -1.93 -6.46 12.38
C VAL A 262 -2.93 -7.41 13.02
N ARG A 263 -2.50 -8.58 13.51
CA ARG A 263 -3.37 -9.53 14.22
C ARG A 263 -4.04 -8.92 15.44
N LYS A 264 -3.27 -8.16 16.23
CA LYS A 264 -3.80 -7.45 17.40
C LYS A 264 -4.88 -6.45 16.99
N GLN A 265 -4.61 -5.59 16.01
CA GLN A 265 -5.58 -4.60 15.54
C GLN A 265 -6.82 -5.25 14.91
N PHE A 266 -6.64 -6.33 14.16
CA PHE A 266 -7.75 -7.08 13.60
C PHE A 266 -8.70 -7.58 14.68
N ILE A 267 -8.18 -8.21 15.74
CA ILE A 267 -9.00 -8.73 16.86
C ILE A 267 -9.67 -7.58 17.63
N GLU A 268 -8.93 -6.51 17.92
CA GLU A 268 -9.46 -5.36 18.68
C GLU A 268 -10.59 -4.63 17.95
N ASN A 269 -10.55 -4.58 16.62
CA ASN A 269 -11.52 -3.86 15.79
C ASN A 269 -12.61 -4.76 15.19
N GLN A 270 -12.52 -6.09 15.35
CA GLN A 270 -13.48 -7.03 14.78
C GLN A 270 -14.88 -6.79 15.35
N GLY A 271 -15.88 -6.69 14.46
CA GLY A 271 -17.27 -6.41 14.86
C GLY A 271 -17.53 -4.97 15.30
N GLY A 272 -16.51 -4.10 15.33
CA GLY A 272 -16.63 -2.68 15.70
C GLY A 272 -17.29 -1.79 14.64
N GLY A 273 -17.67 -2.34 13.49
CA GLY A 273 -18.26 -1.62 12.36
C GLY A 273 -17.28 -0.70 11.62
N LEU A 274 -17.63 -0.31 10.40
CA LEU A 274 -16.84 0.60 9.56
C LEU A 274 -17.41 2.02 9.63
N TYR A 275 -17.22 2.67 10.77
CA TYR A 275 -17.71 4.03 10.98
C TYR A 275 -16.65 5.07 10.63
N CYS A 276 -17.04 6.06 9.83
CA CYS A 276 -16.45 7.39 9.89
C CYS A 276 -17.25 8.22 10.91
#